data_AF-A0A067P3J8-F1
#
_entry.id   AF-A0A067P3J8-F1
#
_cell.length_a   1.000
_cell.length_b   1.000
_cell.length_c   1.000
_cell.angle_alpha   90.00
_cell.angle_beta   90.00
_cell.angle_gamma   90.00
#
_symmetry.space_group_name_H-M   'P 1'
#
loop_
_entity.id
_entity.type
_entity.pdbx_description
1 polymer ?
#
loop_
_entity_poly.entity_id
_entity_poly.type
_entity_poly.pdbx_seq_one_letter_code
_entity_poly.pdbx_strand_id
1 'polypeptide(L)'
;MSGTINIKGKNYSIEGLTKDAVGIAQMLAEKARLYDAVAAVRDLSAEDDKEIQTQIHAQLILPDFIIRAEYMAFAANSLHLLGARLRHTSLQYQPKLFATYVQIFTILPEPKLNPFLRKYLQDKGLVQGLGNQIGRAFLDGVPWRKPSGPGHICTLLMNMLIWCDPSLGDDGKACIDTVVREGLFKKTKALQETKGFENIDEFQRIEVARCNGMLSAIEELPDSLYVTSTRQHLLGQLDGCGNLECGEDATLTCSRCKGTRYCGRDCQKEAWKEHKLFCFAPAF
;
A
#
# COMPACT_ATOMS: atom_id res chain seq x y z
N MET A 1 -10.97 15.60 -24.61
CA MET A 1 -9.61 16.17 -24.79
C MET A 1 -8.59 15.07 -24.60
N SER A 2 -7.87 14.69 -25.65
CA SER A 2 -6.75 13.75 -25.62
C SER A 2 -5.49 14.50 -25.18
N GLY A 3 -5.06 14.32 -23.92
CA GLY A 3 -3.82 14.91 -23.43
C GLY A 3 -2.61 14.04 -23.79
N THR A 4 -1.44 14.67 -23.92
CA THR A 4 -0.15 14.01 -24.15
C THR A 4 0.86 14.36 -23.05
N ILE A 5 1.78 13.45 -22.77
CA ILE A 5 2.91 13.64 -21.84
C ILE A 5 4.20 13.43 -22.63
N ASN A 6 5.16 14.35 -22.50
CA ASN A 6 6.49 14.19 -23.10
C ASN A 6 7.42 13.44 -22.14
N ILE A 7 7.98 12.32 -22.58
CA ILE A 7 8.94 11.52 -21.83
C ILE A 7 10.18 11.35 -22.70
N LYS A 8 11.30 11.96 -22.28
CA LYS A 8 12.58 11.90 -23.00
C LYS A 8 12.44 12.25 -24.49
N GLY A 9 11.65 13.27 -24.83
CA GLY A 9 11.45 13.74 -26.19
C GLY A 9 10.37 12.99 -27.00
N LYS A 10 9.75 11.93 -26.43
CA LYS A 10 8.64 11.22 -27.06
C LYS A 10 7.31 11.62 -26.43
N ASN A 11 6.31 11.91 -27.25
CA ASN A 11 4.96 12.23 -26.78
C ASN A 11 4.12 10.94 -26.68
N TYR A 12 3.60 10.68 -25.49
CA TYR A 12 2.69 9.57 -25.22
C TYR A 12 1.30 10.10 -24.96
N SER A 13 0.26 9.41 -25.46
CA SER A 13 -1.11 9.75 -25.09
C SER A 13 -1.39 9.28 -23.66
N ILE A 14 -2.09 10.10 -22.88
CA ILE A 14 -2.49 9.73 -21.50
C ILE A 14 -3.38 8.49 -21.51
N GLU A 15 -4.23 8.34 -22.53
CA GLU A 15 -5.10 7.17 -22.69
C GLU A 15 -4.30 5.89 -22.95
N GLY A 16 -3.27 5.96 -23.80
CA GLY A 16 -2.35 4.85 -24.02
C GLY A 16 -1.63 4.45 -22.74
N LEU A 17 -1.03 5.43 -22.03
CA LEU A 17 -0.34 5.17 -20.76
C LEU A 17 -1.27 4.57 -19.70
N THR A 18 -2.51 5.06 -19.62
CA THR A 18 -3.51 4.51 -18.67
C THR A 18 -3.86 3.07 -19.02
N LYS A 19 -4.02 2.75 -20.32
CA LYS A 19 -4.29 1.39 -20.79
C LYS A 19 -3.12 0.45 -20.49
N ASP A 20 -1.90 0.90 -20.75
CA ASP A 20 -0.68 0.14 -20.47
C ASP A 20 -0.54 -0.12 -18.96
N ALA A 21 -0.79 0.89 -18.13
CA ALA A 21 -0.78 0.75 -16.67
C ALA A 21 -1.78 -0.32 -16.17
N VAL A 22 -3.00 -0.36 -16.73
CA VAL A 22 -3.99 -1.40 -16.41
C VAL A 22 -3.50 -2.78 -16.87
N GLY A 23 -2.94 -2.89 -18.07
CA GLY A 23 -2.42 -4.17 -18.58
C GLY A 23 -1.28 -4.71 -17.73
N ILE A 24 -0.35 -3.86 -17.30
CA ILE A 24 0.77 -4.25 -16.43
C ILE A 24 0.26 -4.65 -15.03
N ALA A 25 -0.70 -3.90 -14.48
CA ALA A 25 -1.34 -4.25 -13.21
C ALA A 25 -2.06 -5.60 -13.27
N GLN A 26 -2.79 -5.88 -14.36
CA GLN A 26 -3.45 -7.17 -14.58
C GLN A 26 -2.43 -8.30 -14.68
N MET A 27 -1.35 -8.11 -15.46
CA MET A 27 -0.27 -9.09 -15.58
C MET A 27 0.37 -9.40 -14.22
N LEU A 28 0.62 -8.40 -13.37
CA LEU A 28 1.16 -8.62 -12.02
C LEU A 28 0.17 -9.44 -11.17
N ALA A 29 -1.12 -9.14 -11.24
CA ALA A 29 -2.17 -9.87 -10.52
C ALA A 29 -2.31 -11.33 -10.99
N GLU A 30 -2.20 -11.58 -12.31
CA GLU A 30 -2.22 -12.91 -12.91
C GLU A 30 -1.02 -13.74 -12.44
N LYS A 31 0.20 -13.21 -12.55
CA LYS A 31 1.41 -13.93 -12.13
C LYS A 31 1.43 -14.19 -10.62
N ALA A 32 0.89 -13.26 -9.83
CA ALA A 32 0.69 -13.45 -8.40
C ALA A 32 -0.49 -14.39 -8.06
N ARG A 33 -1.13 -15.05 -9.05
CA ARG A 33 -2.22 -16.02 -8.88
C ARG A 33 -3.43 -15.44 -8.12
N LEU A 34 -3.71 -14.15 -8.29
CA LEU A 34 -4.82 -13.49 -7.58
C LEU A 34 -6.20 -13.96 -8.09
N TYR A 35 -6.27 -14.46 -9.32
CA TYR A 35 -7.51 -14.93 -9.95
C TYR A 35 -7.76 -16.44 -9.77
N ASP A 36 -6.78 -17.23 -9.33
CA ASP A 36 -6.89 -18.69 -9.18
C ASP A 36 -7.91 -19.09 -8.10
N ALA A 37 -8.52 -20.27 -8.11
CA ALA A 37 -9.38 -20.68 -6.98
C ALA A 37 -8.55 -20.87 -5.69
N VAL A 38 -9.03 -20.40 -4.52
CA VAL A 38 -8.28 -20.46 -3.23
C VAL A 38 -7.75 -21.87 -2.93
N ALA A 39 -8.59 -22.89 -3.12
CA ALA A 39 -8.24 -24.30 -2.87
C ALA A 39 -7.16 -24.87 -3.82
N ALA A 40 -6.93 -24.23 -4.97
CA ALA A 40 -5.98 -24.69 -5.98
C ALA A 40 -4.59 -24.03 -5.84
N VAL A 41 -4.49 -22.96 -5.04
CA VAL A 41 -3.26 -22.19 -4.93
C VAL A 41 -2.20 -23.01 -4.17
N ARG A 42 -1.15 -23.40 -4.89
CA ARG A 42 0.09 -23.94 -4.34
C ARG A 42 1.10 -22.81 -4.18
N ASP A 43 2.21 -23.06 -3.48
CA ASP A 43 3.32 -22.11 -3.46
C ASP A 43 3.87 -21.87 -4.88
N LEU A 44 4.68 -20.82 -5.03
CA LEU A 44 5.32 -20.48 -6.31
C LEU A 44 6.44 -21.47 -6.64
N SER A 45 6.51 -21.90 -7.92
CA SER A 45 7.70 -22.55 -8.45
C SER A 45 8.89 -21.57 -8.43
N ALA A 46 10.13 -22.04 -8.61
CA ALA A 46 11.28 -21.14 -8.70
C ALA A 46 11.19 -20.23 -9.94
N GLU A 47 10.60 -20.75 -11.01
CA GLU A 47 10.39 -20.09 -12.29
C GLU A 47 9.33 -18.98 -12.16
N ASP A 48 8.15 -19.28 -11.59
CA ASP A 48 7.10 -18.29 -11.36
C ASP A 48 7.60 -17.18 -10.44
N ASP A 49 8.34 -17.57 -9.39
CA ASP A 49 8.94 -16.64 -8.44
C ASP A 49 9.87 -15.65 -9.13
N LYS A 50 10.80 -16.18 -9.94
CA LYS A 50 11.74 -15.39 -10.73
C LYS A 50 11.02 -14.47 -11.72
N GLU A 51 9.96 -14.95 -12.36
CA GLU A 51 9.20 -14.16 -13.32
C GLU A 51 8.53 -12.95 -12.65
N ILE A 52 7.87 -13.16 -11.51
CA ILE A 52 7.25 -12.07 -10.73
C ILE A 52 8.32 -11.06 -10.28
N GLN A 53 9.45 -11.54 -9.74
CA GLN A 53 10.53 -10.65 -9.30
C GLN A 53 11.12 -9.85 -10.47
N THR A 54 11.27 -10.48 -11.63
CA THR A 54 11.75 -9.81 -12.85
C THR A 54 10.79 -8.70 -13.26
N GLN A 55 9.48 -8.93 -13.19
CA GLN A 55 8.48 -7.91 -13.49
C GLN A 55 8.53 -6.75 -12.48
N ILE A 56 8.55 -7.02 -11.17
CA ILE A 56 8.64 -5.98 -10.13
C ILE A 56 9.91 -5.15 -10.32
N HIS A 57 11.06 -5.79 -10.57
CA HIS A 57 12.31 -5.08 -10.81
C HIS A 57 12.30 -4.26 -12.11
N ALA A 58 11.66 -4.76 -13.16
CA ALA A 58 11.52 -4.03 -14.42
C ALA A 58 10.68 -2.75 -14.23
N GLN A 59 9.71 -2.74 -13.32
CA GLN A 59 8.93 -1.52 -13.04
C GLN A 59 9.80 -0.41 -12.44
N LEU A 60 10.81 -0.75 -11.63
CA LEU A 60 11.66 0.23 -10.96
C LEU A 60 12.53 1.08 -11.89
N ILE A 61 12.68 0.71 -13.17
CA ILE A 61 13.43 1.51 -14.15
C ILE A 61 12.55 2.56 -14.85
N LEU A 62 11.24 2.50 -14.65
CA LEU A 62 10.28 3.41 -15.27
C LEU A 62 10.27 4.76 -14.54
N PRO A 63 9.82 5.84 -15.21
CA PRO A 63 9.55 7.11 -14.54
C PRO A 63 8.54 6.95 -13.39
N ASP A 64 8.77 7.64 -12.26
CA ASP A 64 7.95 7.54 -11.04
C ASP A 64 6.44 7.66 -11.29
N PHE A 65 6.02 8.62 -12.11
CA PHE A 65 4.60 8.81 -12.41
C PHE A 65 3.97 7.64 -13.19
N ILE A 66 4.75 6.88 -13.96
CA ILE A 66 4.28 5.64 -14.63
C ILE A 66 4.15 4.52 -13.60
N ILE A 67 5.18 4.33 -12.77
CA ILE A 67 5.14 3.34 -11.67
C ILE A 67 3.93 3.59 -10.78
N ARG A 68 3.68 4.86 -10.42
CA ARG A 68 2.52 5.27 -9.65
C ARG A 68 1.22 4.95 -10.38
N ALA A 69 1.13 5.19 -11.69
CA ALA A 69 -0.06 4.85 -12.47
C ALA A 69 -0.35 3.34 -12.45
N GLU A 70 0.68 2.52 -12.62
CA GLU A 70 0.58 1.05 -12.54
C GLU A 70 0.11 0.58 -11.18
N TYR A 71 0.72 1.06 -10.08
CA TYR A 71 0.31 0.66 -8.74
C TYR A 71 -1.06 1.22 -8.33
N MET A 72 -1.47 2.37 -8.85
CA MET A 72 -2.83 2.89 -8.67
C MET A 72 -3.85 2.05 -9.45
N ALA A 73 -3.52 1.61 -10.66
CA ALA A 73 -4.33 0.68 -11.43
C ALA A 73 -4.46 -0.65 -10.70
N PHE A 74 -3.35 -1.20 -10.20
CA PHE A 74 -3.35 -2.42 -9.39
C PHE A 74 -4.19 -2.25 -8.13
N ALA A 75 -4.01 -1.16 -7.38
CA ALA A 75 -4.74 -0.92 -6.14
C ALA A 75 -6.25 -0.79 -6.39
N ALA A 76 -6.67 -0.14 -7.48
CA ALA A 76 -8.08 0.01 -7.83
C ALA A 76 -8.74 -1.32 -8.22
N ASN A 77 -8.03 -2.20 -8.94
CA ASN A 77 -8.62 -3.40 -9.54
C ASN A 77 -8.37 -4.69 -8.75
N SER A 78 -7.22 -4.83 -8.09
CA SER A 78 -6.73 -6.12 -7.59
C SER A 78 -6.45 -6.16 -6.09
N LEU A 79 -6.50 -5.02 -5.39
CA LEU A 79 -6.14 -4.95 -3.96
C LEU A 79 -7.02 -5.82 -3.07
N HIS A 80 -8.33 -5.84 -3.33
CA HIS A 80 -9.27 -6.68 -2.59
C HIS A 80 -8.97 -8.18 -2.76
N LEU A 81 -8.54 -8.60 -3.96
CA LEU A 81 -8.09 -9.96 -4.22
C LEU A 81 -6.79 -10.25 -3.47
N LEU A 82 -5.80 -9.35 -3.55
CA LEU A 82 -4.53 -9.51 -2.84
C LEU A 82 -4.72 -9.71 -1.33
N GLY A 83 -5.58 -8.89 -0.72
CA GLY A 83 -5.94 -9.02 0.69
C GLY A 83 -6.63 -10.34 1.03
N ALA A 84 -7.61 -10.74 0.22
CA ALA A 84 -8.30 -12.02 0.38
C ALA A 84 -7.34 -13.20 0.25
N ARG A 85 -6.42 -13.18 -0.73
CA ARG A 85 -5.41 -14.23 -0.90
C ARG A 85 -4.47 -14.31 0.28
N LEU A 86 -3.93 -13.18 0.71
CA LEU A 86 -2.98 -13.15 1.81
C LEU A 86 -3.59 -13.81 3.07
N ARG A 87 -4.87 -13.56 3.40
CA ARG A 87 -5.59 -14.21 4.50
C ARG A 87 -5.65 -15.73 4.42
N HIS A 88 -5.65 -16.30 3.23
CA HIS A 88 -5.73 -17.74 3.00
C HIS A 88 -4.37 -18.39 2.71
N THR A 89 -3.31 -17.59 2.57
CA THR A 89 -1.95 -18.07 2.34
C THR A 89 -1.24 -18.29 3.67
N SER A 90 -0.62 -19.45 3.82
CA SER A 90 0.19 -19.79 4.99
C SER A 90 1.66 -19.54 4.73
N LEU A 91 2.34 -18.81 5.63
CA LEU A 91 3.79 -18.63 5.57
C LEU A 91 4.54 -19.98 5.67
N GLN A 92 4.00 -20.96 6.40
CA GLN A 92 4.63 -22.27 6.58
C GLN A 92 4.57 -23.13 5.31
N TYR A 93 3.43 -23.14 4.62
CA TYR A 93 3.19 -24.02 3.48
C TYR A 93 3.39 -23.34 2.13
N GLN A 94 3.30 -22.01 2.09
CA GLN A 94 3.38 -21.19 0.88
C GLN A 94 4.28 -19.95 1.09
N PRO A 95 5.52 -20.12 1.57
CA PRO A 95 6.38 -19.01 1.97
C PRO A 95 6.69 -18.03 0.83
N LYS A 96 6.90 -18.51 -0.41
CA LYS A 96 7.23 -17.62 -1.52
C LYS A 96 6.03 -16.79 -1.93
N LEU A 97 4.86 -17.41 -2.04
CA LEU A 97 3.64 -16.73 -2.38
C LEU A 97 3.24 -15.72 -1.29
N PHE A 98 3.36 -16.10 -0.02
CA PHE A 98 3.11 -15.20 1.10
C PHE A 98 4.03 -13.98 1.04
N ALA A 99 5.34 -14.21 0.87
CA ALA A 99 6.32 -13.13 0.75
C ALA A 99 6.05 -12.23 -0.46
N THR A 100 5.64 -12.79 -1.59
CA THR A 100 5.20 -12.02 -2.77
C THR A 100 4.02 -11.13 -2.46
N TYR A 101 3.00 -11.63 -1.76
CA TYR A 101 1.83 -10.82 -1.42
C TYR A 101 2.15 -9.67 -0.48
N VAL A 102 2.96 -9.92 0.55
CA VAL A 102 3.47 -8.86 1.42
C VAL A 102 4.29 -7.85 0.60
N GLN A 103 5.19 -8.32 -0.26
CA GLN A 103 5.99 -7.44 -1.12
C GLN A 103 5.11 -6.53 -1.98
N ILE A 104 4.09 -7.08 -2.66
CA ILE A 104 3.17 -6.30 -3.49
C ILE A 104 2.46 -5.23 -2.64
N PHE A 105 1.98 -5.57 -1.43
CA PHE A 105 1.40 -4.55 -0.54
C PHE A 105 2.40 -3.44 -0.21
N THR A 106 3.66 -3.79 0.06
CA THR A 106 4.67 -2.82 0.52
C THR A 106 5.19 -1.87 -0.56
N ILE A 107 5.01 -2.20 -1.84
CA ILE A 107 5.42 -1.34 -2.97
C ILE A 107 4.30 -0.42 -3.44
N LEU A 108 3.07 -0.57 -2.91
CA LEU A 108 1.99 0.36 -3.22
C LEU A 108 2.28 1.75 -2.61
N PRO A 109 1.96 2.84 -3.32
CA PRO A 109 2.09 4.18 -2.76
C PRO A 109 1.24 4.31 -1.49
N GLU A 110 1.74 5.11 -0.53
CA GLU A 110 1.10 5.30 0.76
C GLU A 110 -0.36 5.80 0.64
N PRO A 111 -1.22 5.54 1.64
CA PRO A 111 -2.63 5.92 1.61
C PRO A 111 -2.91 7.41 1.35
N LYS A 112 -1.95 8.30 1.66
CA LYS A 112 -2.06 9.73 1.32
C LYS A 112 -2.07 9.94 -0.20
N LEU A 113 -1.19 9.23 -0.92
CA LEU A 113 -1.03 9.32 -2.37
C LEU A 113 -1.88 8.32 -3.15
N ASN A 114 -2.40 7.28 -2.47
CA ASN A 114 -3.20 6.20 -3.02
C ASN A 114 -4.57 6.10 -2.33
N PRO A 115 -5.62 6.73 -2.91
CA PRO A 115 -6.95 6.71 -2.31
C PRO A 115 -7.58 5.31 -2.33
N PHE A 116 -7.16 4.41 -3.21
CA PHE A 116 -7.66 3.03 -3.27
C PHE A 116 -7.14 2.22 -2.09
N LEU A 117 -5.83 2.31 -1.81
CA LEU A 117 -5.25 1.69 -0.62
C LEU A 117 -5.87 2.27 0.66
N ARG A 118 -6.07 3.60 0.73
CA ARG A 118 -6.74 4.23 1.87
C ARG A 118 -8.15 3.70 2.09
N LYS A 119 -8.99 3.68 1.05
CA LYS A 119 -10.35 3.16 1.13
C LYS A 119 -10.36 1.69 1.55
N TYR A 120 -9.46 0.89 0.97
CA TYR A 120 -9.29 -0.52 1.34
C TYR A 120 -8.96 -0.67 2.82
N LEU A 121 -7.98 0.09 3.32
CA LEU A 121 -7.57 0.03 4.73
C LEU A 121 -8.69 0.45 5.70
N GLN A 122 -9.59 1.33 5.26
CA GLN A 122 -10.73 1.80 6.06
C GLN A 122 -11.92 0.83 6.08
N ASP A 123 -11.95 -0.18 5.21
CA ASP A 123 -13.03 -1.17 5.14
C ASP A 123 -12.75 -2.36 6.07
N LYS A 124 -13.49 -2.44 7.18
CA LYS A 124 -13.33 -3.50 8.19
C LYS A 124 -13.43 -4.91 7.62
N GLY A 125 -14.36 -5.13 6.70
CA GLY A 125 -14.59 -6.45 6.11
C GLY A 125 -13.42 -6.89 5.23
N LEU A 126 -12.83 -5.94 4.50
CA LEU A 126 -11.70 -6.22 3.62
C LEU A 126 -10.38 -6.43 4.38
N VAL A 127 -10.18 -5.84 5.55
CA VAL A 127 -8.88 -5.87 6.26
C VAL A 127 -8.85 -6.75 7.51
N GLN A 128 -9.95 -7.40 7.85
CA GLN A 128 -10.07 -8.21 9.08
C GLN A 128 -8.90 -9.21 9.22
N GLY A 129 -8.18 -9.12 10.35
CA GLY A 129 -7.06 -10.01 10.68
C GLY A 129 -5.78 -9.80 9.86
N LEU A 130 -5.78 -8.96 8.83
CA LEU A 130 -4.66 -8.80 7.90
C LEU A 130 -3.43 -8.20 8.59
N GLY A 131 -3.62 -7.19 9.44
CA GLY A 131 -2.53 -6.56 10.19
C GLY A 131 -1.84 -7.54 11.14
N ASN A 132 -2.61 -8.37 11.85
CA ASN A 132 -2.07 -9.44 12.69
C ASN A 132 -1.29 -10.48 11.91
N GLN A 133 -1.79 -10.89 10.74
CA GLN A 133 -1.14 -11.88 9.90
C GLN A 133 0.22 -11.39 9.38
N ILE A 134 0.28 -10.16 8.86
CA ILE A 134 1.53 -9.56 8.38
C ILE A 134 2.48 -9.29 9.55
N GLY A 135 1.96 -8.81 10.68
CA GLY A 135 2.74 -8.58 11.88
C GLY A 135 3.41 -9.86 12.38
N ARG A 136 2.67 -10.96 12.52
CA ARG A 136 3.22 -12.27 12.90
C ARG A 136 4.26 -12.77 11.89
N ALA A 137 3.97 -12.66 10.59
CA ALA A 137 4.95 -13.03 9.57
C ALA A 137 6.26 -12.21 9.65
N PHE A 138 6.18 -10.92 10.01
CA PHE A 138 7.37 -10.10 10.25
C PHE A 138 8.17 -10.59 11.47
N LEU A 139 7.50 -11.01 12.54
CA LEU A 139 8.13 -11.60 13.72
C LEU A 139 8.84 -12.91 13.39
N ASP A 140 8.15 -13.78 12.64
CA ASP A 140 8.61 -15.10 12.19
C ASP A 140 9.73 -15.04 11.14
N GLY A 141 10.03 -13.85 10.62
CA GLY A 141 11.14 -13.64 9.68
C GLY A 141 10.77 -13.98 8.24
N VAL A 142 9.59 -13.57 7.78
CA VAL A 142 9.20 -13.69 6.36
C VAL A 142 10.33 -13.19 5.44
N PRO A 143 10.68 -13.93 4.37
CA PRO A 143 11.77 -13.54 3.49
C PRO A 143 11.50 -12.18 2.81
N TRP A 144 12.40 -11.23 3.01
CA TRP A 144 12.33 -9.94 2.32
C TRP A 144 12.79 -10.09 0.87
N ARG A 145 12.11 -9.37 -0.03
CA ARG A 145 12.40 -9.40 -1.46
C ARG A 145 12.58 -7.99 -1.97
N LYS A 146 13.73 -7.69 -2.57
CA LYS A 146 13.99 -6.37 -3.16
C LYS A 146 12.91 -6.07 -4.22
N PRO A 147 12.42 -4.83 -4.33
CA PRO A 147 12.89 -3.63 -3.62
C PRO A 147 12.41 -3.51 -2.17
N SER A 148 11.52 -4.39 -1.69
CA SER A 148 11.04 -4.39 -0.31
C SER A 148 12.13 -4.76 0.69
N GLY A 149 11.85 -4.50 1.97
CA GLY A 149 12.75 -4.69 3.09
C GLY A 149 12.03 -4.45 4.42
N PRO A 150 12.74 -4.54 5.56
CA PRO A 150 12.12 -4.38 6.87
C PRO A 150 11.48 -3.00 7.07
N GLY A 151 12.07 -1.94 6.52
CA GLY A 151 11.47 -0.60 6.56
C GLY A 151 10.18 -0.51 5.76
N HIS A 152 10.13 -1.10 4.57
CA HIS A 152 8.90 -1.12 3.77
C HIS A 152 7.73 -1.85 4.47
N ILE A 153 8.03 -2.93 5.18
CA ILE A 153 7.02 -3.65 5.96
C ILE A 153 6.62 -2.85 7.19
N CYS A 154 7.57 -2.19 7.85
CA CYS A 154 7.28 -1.23 8.90
C CYS A 154 6.35 -0.10 8.38
N THR A 155 6.58 0.43 7.19
CA THR A 155 5.69 1.42 6.54
C THR A 155 4.29 0.85 6.32
N LEU A 156 4.18 -0.39 5.83
CA LEU A 156 2.88 -1.06 5.66
C LEU A 156 2.15 -1.24 6.99
N LEU A 157 2.85 -1.71 8.03
CA LEU A 157 2.29 -1.89 9.37
C LEU A 157 1.84 -0.57 9.98
N MET A 158 2.64 0.50 9.86
CA MET A 158 2.25 1.85 10.29
C MET A 158 1.01 2.33 9.54
N ASN A 159 0.92 2.09 8.23
CA ASN A 159 -0.28 2.42 7.46
C ASN A 159 -1.49 1.62 7.95
N MET A 160 -1.36 0.34 8.26
CA MET A 160 -2.45 -0.44 8.83
C MET A 160 -2.88 0.08 10.20
N LEU A 161 -1.92 0.31 11.11
CA LEU A 161 -2.18 0.88 12.43
C LEU A 161 -2.93 2.21 12.34
N ILE A 162 -2.50 3.11 11.44
CA ILE A 162 -3.13 4.42 11.26
C ILE A 162 -4.51 4.32 10.61
N TRP A 163 -4.70 3.51 9.56
CA TRP A 163 -5.87 3.61 8.68
C TRP A 163 -6.96 2.57 8.95
N CYS A 164 -6.63 1.40 9.52
CA CYS A 164 -7.59 0.36 9.86
C CYS A 164 -8.30 0.63 11.18
N ASP A 165 -9.57 0.24 11.30
CA ASP A 165 -10.34 0.48 12.52
C ASP A 165 -9.70 -0.18 13.77
N PRO A 166 -9.46 0.57 14.86
CA PRO A 166 -8.86 0.03 16.08
C PRO A 166 -9.65 -1.11 16.73
N SER A 167 -10.97 -1.18 16.52
CA SER A 167 -11.83 -2.28 17.03
C SER A 167 -11.52 -3.65 16.41
N LEU A 168 -10.63 -3.72 15.42
CA LEU A 168 -10.16 -4.99 14.86
C LEU A 168 -9.08 -5.67 15.71
N GLY A 169 -8.42 -4.94 16.62
CA GLY A 169 -7.52 -5.52 17.62
C GLY A 169 -8.28 -5.97 18.88
N ASP A 170 -7.59 -6.70 19.73
CA ASP A 170 -8.11 -7.30 20.96
C ASP A 170 -8.35 -6.31 22.10
N ASP A 171 -7.63 -5.18 22.13
CA ASP A 171 -7.73 -4.16 23.19
C ASP A 171 -8.32 -2.82 22.72
N GLY A 172 -8.69 -2.71 21.45
CA GLY A 172 -9.27 -1.50 20.86
C GLY A 172 -8.29 -0.32 20.70
N LYS A 173 -7.00 -0.45 21.05
CA LYS A 173 -6.01 0.62 20.87
C LYS A 173 -5.59 0.79 19.41
N ALA A 174 -5.49 -0.32 18.69
CA ALA A 174 -5.12 -0.36 17.29
C ALA A 174 -5.66 -1.63 16.62
N CYS A 175 -5.60 -1.71 15.28
CA CYS A 175 -6.15 -2.83 14.51
C CYS A 175 -5.32 -4.14 14.55
N ILE A 176 -4.23 -4.17 15.31
CA ILE A 176 -3.30 -5.31 15.45
C ILE A 176 -3.32 -5.66 16.94
N ASP A 177 -3.39 -6.95 17.27
CA ASP A 177 -3.50 -7.45 18.66
C ASP A 177 -2.30 -7.00 19.51
N THR A 178 -2.54 -6.71 20.79
CA THR A 178 -1.51 -6.26 21.75
C THR A 178 -0.28 -7.16 21.73
N VAL A 179 -0.47 -8.47 21.78
CA VAL A 179 0.63 -9.47 21.75
C VAL A 179 1.49 -9.32 20.50
N VAL A 180 0.88 -9.05 19.34
CA VAL A 180 1.61 -8.87 18.08
C VAL A 180 2.34 -7.52 18.09
N ARG A 181 1.69 -6.45 18.56
CA ARG A 181 2.32 -5.12 18.66
C ARG A 181 3.53 -5.10 19.59
N GLU A 182 3.45 -5.74 20.75
CA GLU A 182 4.59 -5.89 21.66
C GLU A 182 5.74 -6.67 21.03
N GLY A 183 5.42 -7.75 20.29
CA GLY A 183 6.40 -8.49 19.52
C GLY A 183 7.08 -7.60 18.47
N LEU A 184 6.29 -6.79 17.74
CA LEU A 184 6.80 -5.88 16.72
C LEU A 184 7.70 -4.81 17.34
N PHE A 185 7.35 -4.28 18.51
CA PHE A 185 8.17 -3.32 19.24
C PHE A 185 9.53 -3.92 19.60
N LYS A 186 9.54 -5.12 20.19
CA LYS A 186 10.78 -5.84 20.53
C LYS A 186 11.63 -6.15 19.30
N LYS A 187 11.00 -6.63 18.21
CA LYS A 187 11.69 -6.97 16.95
C LYS A 187 12.31 -5.75 16.28
N THR A 188 11.57 -4.65 16.15
CA THR A 188 12.07 -3.40 15.55
C THR A 188 13.18 -2.76 16.37
N LYS A 189 13.14 -2.87 17.70
CA LYS A 189 14.25 -2.45 18.58
C LYS A 189 15.49 -3.32 18.38
N ALA A 190 15.33 -4.65 18.40
CA ALA A 190 16.44 -5.58 18.18
C ALA A 190 17.11 -5.42 16.80
N LEU A 191 16.32 -5.10 15.76
CA LEU A 191 16.86 -4.78 14.43
C LEU A 191 17.78 -3.55 14.47
N GLN A 192 17.39 -2.49 15.19
CA GLN A 192 18.20 -1.27 15.31
C GLN A 192 19.51 -1.50 16.07
N GLU A 193 19.52 -2.45 17.00
CA GLU A 193 20.69 -2.83 17.79
C GLU A 193 21.59 -3.87 17.08
N THR A 194 21.14 -4.41 15.93
CA THR A 194 21.88 -5.43 15.19
C THR A 194 23.13 -4.81 14.53
N LYS A 195 24.29 -5.45 14.69
CA LYS A 195 25.53 -5.03 14.02
C LYS A 195 25.31 -4.97 12.51
N GLY A 196 25.64 -3.83 11.90
CA GLY A 196 25.46 -3.62 10.47
C GLY A 196 24.11 -3.01 10.09
N PHE A 197 23.24 -2.72 11.06
CA PHE A 197 22.03 -1.93 10.82
C PHE A 197 22.36 -0.57 10.22
N GLU A 198 23.47 0.05 10.59
CA GLU A 198 23.96 1.30 9.99
C GLU A 198 24.31 1.18 8.49
N ASN A 199 24.52 -0.03 7.98
CA ASN A 199 24.90 -0.29 6.59
C ASN A 199 23.72 -0.64 5.69
N ILE A 200 22.51 -0.86 6.24
CA ILE A 200 21.31 -1.02 5.40
C ILE A 200 20.89 0.34 4.82
N ASP A 201 20.11 0.34 3.75
CA ASP A 201 19.59 1.55 3.13
C ASP A 201 18.91 2.52 4.13
N GLU A 202 19.09 3.84 3.93
CA GLU A 202 18.67 4.87 4.88
C GLU A 202 17.16 4.85 5.13
N PHE A 203 16.37 4.70 4.07
CA PHE A 203 14.92 4.59 4.19
C PHE A 203 14.53 3.38 5.06
N GLN A 204 15.21 2.24 4.90
CA GLN A 204 14.95 1.08 5.76
C GLN A 204 15.17 1.39 7.24
N ARG A 205 16.26 2.09 7.57
CA ARG A 205 16.58 2.44 8.97
C ARG A 205 15.54 3.37 9.58
N ILE A 206 15.21 4.44 8.85
CA ILE A 206 14.26 5.47 9.30
C ILE A 206 12.89 4.83 9.58
N GLU A 207 12.39 4.02 8.66
CA GLU A 207 11.05 3.45 8.79
C GLU A 207 10.96 2.39 9.88
N VAL A 208 12.05 1.62 10.14
CA VAL A 208 12.12 0.72 11.30
C VAL A 208 12.07 1.52 12.60
N ALA A 209 12.85 2.60 12.72
CA ALA A 209 12.85 3.44 13.92
C ALA A 209 11.48 4.13 14.13
N ARG A 210 10.87 4.65 13.05
CA ARG A 210 9.54 5.29 13.09
C ARG A 210 8.45 4.32 13.55
N CYS A 211 8.47 3.08 13.05
CA CYS A 211 7.54 2.04 13.47
C CYS A 211 7.72 1.68 14.95
N ASN A 212 8.97 1.58 15.43
CA ASN A 212 9.24 1.35 16.84
C ASN A 212 8.67 2.47 17.73
N GLY A 213 8.91 3.74 17.37
CA GLY A 213 8.37 4.89 18.10
C GLY A 213 6.84 4.95 18.09
N MET A 214 6.21 4.64 16.96
CA MET A 214 4.75 4.55 16.84
C MET A 214 4.17 3.48 17.77
N LEU A 215 4.78 2.28 17.81
CA LEU A 215 4.33 1.21 18.68
C LEU A 215 4.44 1.60 20.16
N SER A 216 5.52 2.28 20.57
CA SER A 216 5.66 2.81 21.95
C SER A 216 4.51 3.78 22.28
N ALA A 217 4.24 4.73 21.39
CA ALA A 217 3.22 5.75 21.61
C ALA A 217 1.79 5.17 21.68
N ILE A 218 1.50 4.11 20.92
CA ILE A 218 0.23 3.38 21.01
C ILE A 218 0.07 2.72 22.38
N GLU A 219 1.14 2.15 22.94
CA GLU A 219 1.04 1.47 24.23
C GLU A 219 0.96 2.45 25.41
N GLU A 220 1.66 3.59 25.32
CA GLU A 220 1.71 4.60 26.38
C GLU A 220 0.44 5.46 26.49
N LEU A 221 -0.25 5.69 25.37
CA LEU A 221 -1.47 6.51 25.36
C LEU A 221 -2.72 5.68 25.65
N PRO A 222 -3.75 6.27 26.29
CA PRO A 222 -5.00 5.59 26.57
C PRO A 222 -5.80 5.32 25.29
N ASP A 223 -6.53 4.21 25.30
CA ASP A 223 -7.44 3.79 24.22
C ASP A 223 -6.77 3.87 22.83
N SER A 224 -7.52 4.30 21.81
CA SER A 224 -7.00 4.49 20.46
C SER A 224 -6.45 5.91 20.20
N LEU A 225 -6.18 6.72 21.24
CA LEU A 225 -5.97 8.17 21.11
C LEU A 225 -4.87 8.52 20.09
N TYR A 226 -3.72 7.83 20.16
CA TYR A 226 -2.61 8.03 19.23
C TYR A 226 -3.05 7.84 17.77
N VAL A 227 -3.66 6.68 17.48
CA VAL A 227 -4.07 6.29 16.14
C VAL A 227 -5.17 7.20 15.61
N THR A 228 -6.18 7.50 16.43
CA THR A 228 -7.32 8.34 16.01
C THR A 228 -6.92 9.78 15.75
N SER A 229 -6.08 10.37 16.61
CA SER A 229 -5.59 11.74 16.41
C SER A 229 -4.71 11.85 15.18
N THR A 230 -3.78 10.90 14.99
CA THR A 230 -2.93 10.82 13.80
C THR A 230 -3.76 10.66 12.53
N ARG A 231 -4.75 9.75 12.53
CA ARG A 231 -5.67 9.58 11.40
C ARG A 231 -6.45 10.86 11.09
N GLN A 232 -7.01 11.52 12.10
CA GLN A 232 -7.76 12.78 11.92
C GLN A 232 -6.88 13.86 11.30
N HIS A 233 -5.65 14.01 11.80
CA HIS A 233 -4.68 14.95 11.22
C HIS A 233 -4.41 14.65 9.74
N LEU A 234 -4.18 13.38 9.39
CA LEU A 234 -3.94 12.97 8.00
C LEU A 234 -5.18 13.12 7.11
N LEU A 235 -6.38 12.90 7.64
CA LEU A 235 -7.63 13.15 6.91
C LEU A 235 -7.81 14.65 6.62
N GLY A 236 -7.49 15.53 7.58
CA GLY A 236 -7.54 16.98 7.36
C GLY A 236 -6.59 17.44 6.25
N GLN A 237 -5.45 16.76 6.05
CA GLN A 237 -4.55 17.03 4.92
C GLN A 237 -5.13 16.60 3.55
N LEU A 238 -6.25 15.86 3.53
CA LEU A 238 -6.90 15.34 2.32
C LEU A 238 -8.19 16.08 1.96
N ASP A 239 -8.64 17.03 2.79
CA ASP A 239 -9.89 17.78 2.58
C ASP A 239 -9.77 18.90 1.52
N GLY A 240 -8.54 19.24 1.12
CA GLY A 240 -8.27 20.25 0.09
C GLY A 240 -8.64 19.82 -1.34
N CYS A 241 -8.85 20.82 -2.19
CA CYS A 241 -9.08 20.65 -3.61
C CYS A 241 -7.91 19.92 -4.29
N GLY A 242 -8.23 18.93 -5.13
CA GLY A 242 -7.26 18.20 -5.94
C GLY A 242 -6.60 19.01 -7.05
N ASN A 243 -7.03 20.26 -7.27
CA ASN A 243 -6.21 21.25 -7.95
C ASN A 243 -5.30 21.91 -6.89
N LEU A 244 -4.00 21.56 -6.94
CA LEU A 244 -3.00 21.98 -5.96
C LEU A 244 -2.82 23.51 -5.88
N GLU A 245 -3.20 24.24 -6.93
CA GLU A 245 -3.10 25.71 -6.97
C GLU A 245 -4.30 26.41 -6.32
N CYS A 246 -5.40 25.69 -6.05
CA CYS A 246 -6.65 26.29 -5.59
C CYS A 246 -6.67 26.56 -4.08
N GLY A 247 -6.17 25.64 -3.25
CA GLY A 247 -6.15 25.78 -1.79
C GLY A 247 -7.50 25.73 -1.06
N GLU A 248 -8.62 25.68 -1.78
CA GLU A 248 -9.98 25.65 -1.20
C GLU A 248 -10.42 24.26 -0.73
N ASP A 249 -11.43 24.23 0.14
CA ASP A 249 -12.06 22.99 0.60
C ASP A 249 -12.81 22.26 -0.52
N ALA A 250 -12.69 20.94 -0.55
CA ALA A 250 -13.25 20.13 -1.62
C ALA A 250 -14.70 19.70 -1.35
N THR A 251 -15.63 20.14 -2.20
CA THR A 251 -17.07 19.82 -2.09
C THR A 251 -17.56 18.79 -3.12
N LEU A 252 -16.77 18.56 -4.18
CA LEU A 252 -17.09 17.68 -5.30
C LEU A 252 -16.14 16.48 -5.33
N THR A 253 -16.67 15.27 -5.19
CA THR A 253 -15.89 14.03 -5.35
C THR A 253 -15.88 13.57 -6.80
N CYS A 254 -14.72 13.16 -7.32
CA CYS A 254 -14.62 12.57 -8.65
C CYS A 254 -15.50 11.32 -8.78
N SER A 255 -16.46 11.34 -9.70
CA SER A 255 -17.47 10.27 -9.84
C SER A 255 -16.89 8.92 -10.26
N ARG A 256 -15.75 8.90 -10.97
CA ARG A 256 -15.11 7.67 -11.46
C ARG A 256 -14.31 6.98 -10.36
N CYS A 257 -13.29 7.64 -9.81
CA CYS A 257 -12.41 7.01 -8.83
C CYS A 257 -12.90 7.10 -7.40
N LYS A 258 -13.80 8.05 -7.12
CA LYS A 258 -14.32 8.34 -5.77
C LYS A 258 -13.24 8.68 -4.73
N GLY A 259 -12.00 8.93 -5.18
CA GLY A 259 -10.83 9.10 -4.33
C GLY A 259 -10.32 10.54 -4.26
N THR A 260 -10.33 11.26 -5.38
CA THR A 260 -9.93 12.67 -5.44
C THR A 260 -11.15 13.57 -5.34
N ARG A 261 -11.03 14.68 -4.62
CA ARG A 261 -12.08 15.68 -4.43
C ARG A 261 -11.62 17.04 -5.00
N TYR A 262 -12.55 17.91 -5.34
CA TYR A 262 -12.34 19.24 -5.91
C TYR A 262 -13.32 20.23 -5.26
N CYS A 263 -13.00 21.52 -5.21
CA CYS A 263 -13.95 22.55 -4.76
C CYS A 263 -15.10 22.77 -5.77
N GLY A 264 -14.91 22.35 -7.04
CA GLY A 264 -15.91 22.49 -8.09
C GLY A 264 -15.49 21.84 -9.41
N ARG A 265 -16.37 21.93 -10.43
CA ARG A 265 -16.14 21.33 -11.75
C ARG A 265 -15.00 21.99 -12.52
N ASP A 266 -14.72 23.26 -12.27
CA ASP A 266 -13.69 24.00 -13.01
C ASP A 266 -12.30 23.56 -12.57
N CYS A 267 -12.03 23.48 -11.26
CA CYS A 267 -10.80 22.89 -10.75
C CYS A 267 -10.64 21.41 -11.13
N GLN A 268 -11.74 20.65 -11.20
CA GLN A 268 -11.69 19.28 -11.74
C GLN A 268 -11.21 19.26 -13.19
N LYS A 269 -11.72 20.14 -14.06
CA LYS A 269 -11.33 20.22 -15.48
C LYS A 269 -9.86 20.64 -15.64
N GLU A 270 -9.40 21.60 -14.84
CA GLU A 270 -8.01 22.07 -14.83
C GLU A 270 -7.04 20.95 -14.46
N ALA A 271 -7.29 20.30 -13.31
CA ALA A 271 -6.48 19.19 -12.82
C ALA A 271 -6.67 17.88 -13.62
N TRP A 272 -7.64 17.83 -14.55
CA TRP A 272 -7.98 16.60 -15.27
C TRP A 272 -6.82 16.01 -16.06
N LYS A 273 -5.95 16.87 -16.62
CA LYS A 273 -4.78 16.42 -17.41
C LYS A 273 -3.90 15.49 -16.58
N GLU A 274 -3.64 15.83 -15.32
CA GLU A 274 -2.80 15.02 -14.43
C GLU A 274 -3.62 13.90 -13.77
N HIS A 275 -4.83 14.23 -13.30
CA HIS A 275 -5.68 13.27 -12.60
C HIS A 275 -6.09 12.08 -13.46
N LYS A 276 -6.31 12.28 -14.77
CA LYS A 276 -6.79 11.23 -15.68
C LYS A 276 -5.90 9.98 -15.67
N LEU A 277 -4.58 10.15 -15.52
CA LEU A 277 -3.62 9.06 -15.50
C LEU A 277 -3.80 8.14 -14.28
N PHE A 278 -4.31 8.66 -13.17
CA PHE A 278 -4.50 7.94 -11.91
C PHE A 278 -5.98 7.65 -11.59
N CYS A 279 -6.89 8.03 -12.49
CA CYS A 279 -8.33 7.96 -12.28
C CYS A 279 -8.89 6.60 -12.70
N PHE A 280 -8.85 5.62 -11.81
CA PHE A 280 -9.40 4.28 -12.03
C PHE A 280 -10.72 4.07 -11.28
N ALA A 281 -11.63 3.25 -11.81
CA ALA A 281 -12.82 2.85 -11.07
C ALA A 281 -12.44 1.72 -10.09
N PRO A 282 -12.74 1.85 -8.78
CA PRO A 282 -12.42 0.81 -7.81
C PRO A 282 -13.33 -0.41 -7.99
N ALA A 283 -12.77 -1.61 -7.87
CA ALA A 283 -13.47 -2.89 -7.94
C ALA A 283 -14.12 -3.33 -6.60
N PHE A 284 -14.03 -2.49 -5.57
CA PHE A 284 -14.54 -2.70 -4.21
C PHE A 284 -15.01 -1.38 -3.60
#